data_AF-A0A2D8UP78-F1
#
_entry.id   AF-A0A2D8UP78-F1
#
_cell.length_a   1.000
_cell.length_b   1.000
_cell.length_c   1.000
_cell.angle_alpha   90.00
_cell.angle_beta   90.00
_cell.angle_gamma   90.00
#
_symmetry.space_group_name_H-M   'P 1'
#
loop_
_entity.id
_entity.type
_entity.pdbx_description
1 polymer ?
#
loop_
_entity_poly.entity_id
_entity_poly.type
_entity_poly.pdbx_seq_one_letter_code
_entity_poly.pdbx_strand_id
1 'polypeptide(L)'
;MIESYFKRPILYDYIVAFIIIAIILTIDYTNVIINNSIIIKSYDFSSDIGAIGLTISGFILTLVTILITLKSGQIISDEELKNDSSLFKIFLASNLYFKSLRILKNGVLSLIAICFLIYVLKLILTRSYYIILFYTNLVALLIIITTFLRCFYVLNLIMKMQKK
;
A
#
# COMPACT_ATOMS: atom_id res chain seq x y z
N MET A 1 16.08 11.85 -6.14
CA MET A 1 14.71 11.97 -5.59
C MET A 1 14.05 10.60 -5.36
N ILE A 2 14.04 9.70 -6.35
CA ILE A 2 13.49 8.32 -6.24
C ILE A 2 14.16 7.48 -5.13
N GLU A 3 15.48 7.61 -4.93
CA GLU A 3 16.21 6.83 -3.93
C GLU A 3 15.80 7.12 -2.48
N SER A 4 15.33 8.34 -2.18
CA SER A 4 14.86 8.70 -0.83
C SER A 4 13.50 8.07 -0.54
N TYR A 5 12.59 8.09 -1.53
CA TYR A 5 11.27 7.45 -1.41
C TYR A 5 11.41 5.96 -1.10
N PHE A 6 12.29 5.25 -1.81
CA PHE A 6 12.52 3.82 -1.57
C PHE A 6 13.30 3.48 -0.29
N LYS A 7 13.86 4.46 0.43
CA LYS A 7 14.47 4.23 1.76
C LYS A 7 13.40 4.08 2.85
N ARG A 8 12.32 4.86 2.80
CA ARG A 8 11.23 4.83 3.81
C ARG A 8 9.87 5.08 3.16
N PRO A 9 9.39 4.18 2.29
CA PRO A 9 8.29 4.49 1.39
C PRO A 9 6.95 4.69 2.13
N ILE A 10 6.76 4.01 3.27
CA ILE A 10 5.56 4.18 4.11
C ILE A 10 5.47 5.60 4.68
N LEU A 11 6.59 6.16 5.17
CA LEU A 11 6.56 7.51 5.75
C LEU A 11 6.14 8.55 4.71
N TYR A 12 6.56 8.39 3.45
CA TYR A 12 6.14 9.29 2.38
C TYR A 12 4.66 9.17 2.05
N ASP A 13 4.08 7.96 2.06
CA ASP A 13 2.64 7.81 1.83
C ASP A 13 1.82 8.52 2.91
N TYR A 14 2.23 8.41 4.18
CA TYR A 14 1.58 9.13 5.28
C TYR A 14 1.78 10.64 5.21
N ILE A 15 2.95 11.13 4.79
CA ILE A 15 3.20 12.56 4.58
C ILE A 15 2.32 13.09 3.44
N VAL A 16 2.22 12.37 2.32
CA VAL A 16 1.36 12.75 1.19
C VAL A 16 -0.11 12.75 1.62
N ALA A 17 -0.56 11.73 2.34
CA ALA A 17 -1.91 11.68 2.89
C ALA A 17 -2.17 12.89 3.80
N PHE A 18 -1.24 13.22 4.70
CA PHE A 18 -1.34 14.37 5.60
C PHE A 18 -1.47 15.70 4.84
N ILE A 19 -0.66 15.91 3.80
CA ILE A 19 -0.73 17.11 2.96
C ILE A 19 -2.09 17.21 2.25
N ILE A 20 -2.60 16.11 1.69
CA ILE A 20 -3.88 16.10 1.00
C ILE A 20 -5.03 16.40 1.97
N ILE A 21 -5.00 15.84 3.18
CA ILE A 21 -6.00 16.13 4.22
C ILE A 21 -5.93 17.60 4.64
N ALA A 22 -4.72 18.15 4.82
CA ALA A 22 -4.55 19.55 5.18
C ALA A 22 -5.16 20.47 4.10
N ILE A 23 -4.96 20.15 2.81
CA ILE A 23 -5.58 20.87 1.69
C ILE A 23 -7.11 20.75 1.76
N ILE A 24 -7.65 19.55 1.96
CA ILE A 24 -9.10 19.33 2.04
C ILE A 24 -9.70 20.10 3.23
N LEU A 25 -9.04 20.12 4.39
CA LEU A 25 -9.46 20.90 5.56
C LEU A 25 -9.47 22.40 5.27
N THR A 26 -8.48 22.92 4.55
CA THR A 26 -8.47 24.36 4.17
C THR A 26 -9.59 24.71 3.20
N ILE A 27 -9.97 23.79 2.31
CA ILE A 27 -11.09 23.98 1.38
C ILE A 27 -12.43 23.82 2.11
N ASP A 28 -12.54 22.91 3.08
CA ASP A 28 -13.76 22.75 3.88
C ASP A 28 -14.06 23.98 4.75
N TYR A 29 -13.01 24.65 5.25
CA TYR A 29 -13.16 25.93 5.97
C TYR A 29 -13.84 27.01 5.12
N THR A 30 -13.83 26.89 3.78
CA THR A 30 -14.57 27.79 2.88
C THR A 30 -16.05 27.41 2.66
N ASN A 31 -16.57 26.37 3.33
CA ASN A 31 -17.96 25.88 3.28
C ASN A 31 -18.49 25.43 1.90
N VAL A 32 -17.60 25.07 0.95
CA VAL A 32 -18.01 24.82 -0.44
C VAL A 32 -18.42 23.35 -0.71
N ILE A 33 -17.99 22.36 0.08
CA ILE A 33 -17.98 20.95 -0.38
C ILE A 33 -18.67 19.95 0.56
N ILE A 34 -18.50 20.03 1.89
CA ILE A 34 -18.97 18.96 2.79
C ILE A 34 -20.36 19.27 3.34
N ASN A 35 -21.38 18.64 2.76
CA ASN A 35 -22.73 18.64 3.30
C ASN A 35 -22.94 17.44 4.24
N ASN A 36 -23.84 17.58 5.23
CA ASN A 36 -24.21 16.55 6.20
C ASN A 36 -24.68 15.24 5.53
N SER A 37 -25.28 15.32 4.34
CA SER A 37 -25.68 14.15 3.54
C SER A 37 -24.49 13.30 3.05
N ILE A 38 -23.32 13.91 2.80
CA ILE A 38 -22.10 13.22 2.38
C ILE A 38 -21.47 12.51 3.59
N ILE A 39 -21.48 13.16 4.75
CA ILE A 39 -20.94 12.61 6.00
C ILE A 39 -21.68 11.32 6.38
N ILE A 40 -23.01 11.31 6.31
CA ILE A 40 -23.82 10.12 6.62
C ILE A 40 -23.52 8.98 5.64
N LYS A 41 -23.44 9.27 4.34
CA LYS A 41 -23.09 8.25 3.33
C LYS A 41 -21.68 7.68 3.53
N SER A 42 -20.73 8.51 3.96
CA SER A 42 -19.36 8.06 4.22
C SER A 42 -19.27 7.01 5.33
N TYR A 43 -20.14 7.10 6.34
CA TYR A 43 -20.21 6.08 7.39
C TYR A 43 -20.45 4.67 6.80
N ASP A 44 -21.38 4.57 5.86
CA ASP A 44 -21.71 3.31 5.19
C ASP A 44 -20.51 2.80 4.39
N PHE A 45 -19.85 3.67 3.61
CA PHE A 45 -18.69 3.31 2.79
C PHE A 45 -17.44 2.89 3.59
N SER A 46 -17.32 3.22 4.87
CA SER A 46 -16.14 2.86 5.68
C SER A 46 -15.85 1.35 5.68
N SER A 47 -16.89 0.51 5.72
CA SER A 47 -16.71 -0.95 5.70
C SER A 47 -16.24 -1.46 4.35
N ASP A 48 -16.68 -0.80 3.28
CA ASP A 48 -16.29 -1.14 1.91
C ASP A 48 -14.83 -0.78 1.68
N ILE A 49 -14.38 0.38 2.17
CA ILE A 49 -12.97 0.80 2.12
C ILE A 49 -12.09 -0.22 2.87
N GLY A 50 -12.50 -0.64 4.07
CA GLY A 50 -11.80 -1.69 4.82
C GLY A 50 -11.73 -3.01 4.06
N ALA A 51 -12.82 -3.42 3.41
CA ALA A 51 -12.90 -4.68 2.66
C ALA A 51 -12.00 -4.64 1.40
N ILE A 52 -12.00 -3.52 0.68
CA ILE A 52 -11.12 -3.28 -0.47
C ILE A 52 -9.65 -3.35 -0.03
N GLY A 53 -9.29 -2.66 1.06
CA GLY A 53 -7.91 -2.66 1.56
C GLY A 53 -7.44 -4.04 2.01
N LEU A 54 -8.29 -4.83 2.68
CA LEU A 54 -7.98 -6.22 3.03
C LEU A 54 -7.81 -7.12 1.80
N THR A 55 -8.67 -6.95 0.78
CA THR A 55 -8.58 -7.71 -0.48
C THR A 55 -7.27 -7.42 -1.21
N ILE A 56 -6.91 -6.14 -1.32
CA ILE A 56 -5.64 -5.70 -1.93
C ILE A 56 -4.44 -6.24 -1.14
N SER A 57 -4.52 -6.21 0.19
CA SER A 57 -3.49 -6.79 1.05
C SER A 57 -3.29 -8.28 0.79
N GLY A 58 -4.39 -9.05 0.67
CA GLY A 58 -4.36 -10.47 0.30
C GLY A 58 -3.70 -10.70 -1.07
N PHE A 59 -4.06 -9.90 -2.07
CA PHE A 59 -3.43 -9.96 -3.39
C PHE A 59 -1.91 -9.73 -3.33
N ILE A 60 -1.45 -8.70 -2.62
CA ILE A 60 -0.02 -8.39 -2.50
C ILE A 60 0.71 -9.49 -1.71
N LEU A 61 0.08 -10.07 -0.68
CA LEU A 61 0.66 -11.18 0.07
C LEU A 61 0.83 -12.42 -0.82
N THR A 62 -0.12 -12.74 -1.68
CA THR A 62 0.01 -13.82 -2.66
C THR A 62 1.19 -13.59 -3.60
N LEU A 63 1.39 -12.35 -4.07
CA LEU A 63 2.56 -12.00 -4.90
C LEU A 63 3.87 -12.19 -4.13
N VAL A 64 3.91 -11.79 -2.85
CA VAL A 64 5.07 -12.02 -1.97
C VAL A 64 5.38 -13.50 -1.87
N THR A 65 4.37 -14.34 -1.66
CA THR A 65 4.53 -15.80 -1.60
C THR A 65 5.08 -16.36 -2.90
N ILE A 66 4.55 -15.94 -4.05
CA ILE A 66 5.05 -16.36 -5.37
C ILE A 66 6.54 -15.99 -5.54
N LEU A 67 6.95 -14.80 -5.12
CA LEU A 67 8.35 -14.39 -5.20
C LEU A 67 9.27 -15.21 -4.28
N ILE A 68 8.77 -15.65 -3.13
CA ILE A 68 9.49 -16.54 -2.22
C ILE A 68 9.62 -17.94 -2.81
N THR A 69 8.53 -18.50 -3.34
CA THR A 69 8.55 -19.84 -3.94
C THR A 69 9.42 -19.89 -5.19
N LEU A 70 9.40 -18.86 -6.03
CA LEU A 70 10.29 -18.74 -7.19
C LEU A 70 11.77 -18.71 -6.79
N LYS A 71 12.12 -18.04 -5.68
CA LYS A 71 13.49 -18.07 -5.15
C LYS A 71 13.85 -19.44 -4.59
N SER A 72 12.94 -20.10 -3.87
CA SER A 72 13.19 -21.41 -3.28
C SER A 72 13.32 -22.53 -4.33
N GLY A 73 12.62 -22.40 -5.46
CA GLY A 73 12.72 -23.35 -6.58
C GLY A 73 13.98 -23.17 -7.43
N GLN A 74 14.62 -22.00 -7.37
CA GLN A 74 15.93 -21.76 -7.94
C GLN A 74 16.98 -21.92 -6.84
N ILE A 75 17.40 -23.17 -6.57
CA ILE A 75 18.61 -23.45 -5.79
C ILE A 75 19.79 -23.04 -6.69
N ILE A 76 20.05 -21.73 -6.77
CA ILE A 76 21.18 -21.19 -7.52
C ILE A 76 22.41 -21.50 -6.66
N SER A 77 23.23 -22.47 -7.07
CA SER A 77 24.59 -22.56 -6.53
C SER A 77 25.33 -21.30 -6.97
N ASP A 78 26.09 -20.69 -6.06
CA ASP A 78 26.84 -19.45 -6.35
C ASP A 78 27.82 -19.58 -7.53
N GLU A 79 28.07 -20.82 -7.99
CA GLU A 79 28.96 -21.16 -9.11
C GLU A 79 28.31 -20.99 -10.50
N GLU A 80 26.99 -21.09 -10.64
CA GLU A 80 26.29 -20.92 -11.94
C GLU A 80 26.04 -19.45 -12.35
N LEU A 81 26.31 -18.49 -11.46
CA LEU A 81 26.08 -17.06 -11.71
C LEU A 81 27.13 -16.39 -12.60
N LYS A 82 28.23 -17.08 -12.95
CA LYS A 82 29.35 -16.48 -13.69
C LYS A 82 29.23 -16.55 -15.21
N ASN A 83 28.37 -17.41 -15.77
CA ASN A 83 28.19 -17.53 -17.22
C ASN A 83 26.68 -17.65 -17.55
N ASP A 84 26.12 -16.64 -18.22
CA ASP A 84 24.79 -16.66 -18.85
C ASP A 84 23.54 -16.62 -17.93
N SER A 85 23.64 -16.01 -16.75
CA SER A 85 22.47 -15.86 -15.86
C SER A 85 21.52 -14.75 -16.34
N SER A 86 20.24 -15.10 -16.59
CA SER A 86 19.20 -14.10 -16.94
C SER A 86 19.09 -13.01 -15.86
N LEU A 87 18.69 -11.78 -16.27
CA LEU A 87 18.54 -10.62 -15.38
C LEU A 87 17.67 -10.94 -14.14
N PHE A 88 16.73 -11.86 -14.29
CA PHE A 88 15.88 -12.35 -13.20
C PHE A 88 16.65 -13.18 -12.17
N LYS A 89 17.57 -14.07 -12.58
CA LYS A 89 18.44 -14.83 -11.65
C LYS A 89 19.35 -13.89 -10.86
N ILE A 90 19.93 -12.89 -11.53
CA ILE A 90 20.73 -11.84 -10.90
C ILE A 90 19.88 -11.07 -9.87
N PHE A 91 18.65 -10.71 -10.22
CA PHE A 91 17.73 -10.06 -9.28
C PHE A 91 17.47 -10.91 -8.03
N LEU A 92 17.15 -12.20 -8.18
CA LEU A 92 16.86 -13.11 -7.05
C LEU A 92 18.03 -13.32 -6.10
N ALA A 93 19.26 -13.33 -6.63
CA ALA A 93 20.49 -13.42 -5.85
C ALA A 93 20.89 -12.07 -5.21
N SER A 94 20.48 -10.94 -5.79
CA SER A 94 20.87 -9.61 -5.31
C SER A 94 20.13 -9.13 -4.06
N ASN A 95 20.67 -8.10 -3.41
CA ASN A 95 20.01 -7.39 -2.30
C ASN A 95 18.71 -6.66 -2.74
N LEU A 96 18.49 -6.46 -4.04
CA LEU A 96 17.27 -5.85 -4.58
C LEU A 96 16.04 -6.71 -4.33
N TYR A 97 16.19 -8.04 -4.39
CA TYR A 97 15.11 -8.98 -4.07
C TYR A 97 14.61 -8.79 -2.64
N PHE A 98 15.52 -8.81 -1.66
CA PHE A 98 15.18 -8.64 -0.25
C PHE A 98 14.57 -7.27 0.02
N LYS A 99 15.05 -6.22 -0.66
CA LYS A 99 14.48 -4.88 -0.57
C LYS A 99 13.05 -4.84 -1.11
N SER A 100 12.79 -5.41 -2.29
CA SER A 100 11.45 -5.49 -2.88
C SER A 100 10.49 -6.25 -1.97
N LEU A 101 10.91 -7.42 -1.47
CA LEU A 101 10.12 -8.22 -0.53
C LEU A 101 9.76 -7.45 0.75
N ARG A 102 10.73 -6.72 1.31
CA ARG A 102 10.51 -5.88 2.49
C ARG A 102 9.49 -4.77 2.18
N ILE A 103 9.58 -4.11 1.03
CA ILE A 103 8.63 -3.07 0.62
C ILE A 103 7.22 -3.65 0.48
N LEU A 104 7.07 -4.79 -0.21
CA LEU A 104 5.77 -5.43 -0.39
C LEU A 104 5.18 -5.89 0.96
N LYS A 105 5.95 -6.61 1.78
CA LYS A 105 5.52 -7.09 3.10
C LYS A 105 5.09 -5.92 4.00
N ASN A 106 5.86 -4.85 4.03
CA ASN A 106 5.52 -3.68 4.84
C ASN A 106 4.28 -2.96 4.28
N GLY A 107 4.08 -2.97 2.96
CA GLY A 107 2.85 -2.48 2.32
C GLY A 107 1.62 -3.26 2.76
N VAL A 108 1.69 -4.60 2.76
CA VAL A 108 0.64 -5.50 3.28
C VAL A 108 0.33 -5.17 4.74
N LEU A 109 1.35 -5.07 5.59
CA LEU A 109 1.16 -4.77 7.02
C LEU A 109 0.50 -3.40 7.23
N SER A 110 0.89 -2.39 6.44
CA SER A 110 0.28 -1.06 6.46
C SER A 110 -1.19 -1.08 6.05
N LEU A 111 -1.54 -1.86 5.01
CA LEU A 111 -2.93 -2.02 4.55
C LEU A 111 -3.79 -2.72 5.60
N ILE A 112 -3.30 -3.80 6.21
CA ILE A 112 -4.01 -4.50 7.29
C ILE A 112 -4.25 -3.55 8.45
N ALA A 113 -3.20 -2.85 8.90
CA ALA A 113 -3.30 -1.93 10.03
C ALA A 113 -4.35 -0.82 9.81
N ILE A 114 -4.35 -0.18 8.63
CA ILE A 114 -5.31 0.90 8.34
C ILE A 114 -6.75 0.37 8.23
N CYS A 115 -6.95 -0.83 7.67
CA CYS A 115 -8.29 -1.43 7.56
C CYS A 115 -8.84 -1.80 8.93
N PHE A 116 -8.03 -2.41 9.79
CA PHE A 116 -8.42 -2.69 11.18
C PHE A 116 -8.75 -1.41 11.94
N LEU A 117 -7.95 -0.36 11.74
CA LEU A 117 -8.19 0.95 12.37
C LEU A 117 -9.54 1.53 11.94
N ILE A 118 -9.91 1.45 10.65
CA ILE A 118 -11.23 1.89 10.17
C ILE A 118 -12.35 1.09 10.83
N TYR A 119 -12.24 -0.24 10.87
CA TYR A 119 -13.29 -1.09 11.46
C TYR A 119 -13.46 -0.81 12.95
N VAL A 120 -12.36 -0.68 13.69
CA VAL A 120 -12.38 -0.32 15.12
C VAL A 120 -13.00 1.05 15.32
N LEU A 121 -12.65 2.06 14.52
CA LEU A 121 -13.26 3.38 14.60
C LEU A 121 -14.75 3.34 14.25
N LYS A 122 -15.16 2.61 13.21
CA LYS A 122 -16.58 2.47 12.84
C LYS A 122 -17.41 1.85 13.98
N LEU A 123 -16.83 0.90 14.72
CA LEU A 123 -17.51 0.25 15.86
C LEU A 123 -17.61 1.16 17.10
N ILE A 124 -16.58 1.96 17.38
CA ILE A 124 -16.51 2.78 18.60
C ILE A 124 -17.24 4.12 18.43
N LEU A 125 -17.19 4.74 17.24
CA LEU A 125 -17.71 6.09 17.05
C LEU A 125 -19.24 6.12 16.97
N THR A 126 -19.84 6.86 17.89
CA THR A 126 -21.27 7.21 17.88
C THR A 126 -21.59 8.28 16.82
N ARG A 127 -22.87 8.41 16.43
CA ARG A 127 -23.38 9.35 15.40
C ARG A 127 -22.81 10.77 15.42
N SER A 128 -22.48 11.31 16.60
CA SER A 128 -21.95 12.66 16.75
C SER A 128 -20.53 12.85 16.18
N TYR A 129 -19.80 11.78 15.89
CA TYR A 129 -18.40 11.85 15.41
C TYR A 129 -18.21 11.42 13.96
N TYR A 130 -19.28 11.37 13.15
CA TYR A 130 -19.19 10.95 11.74
C TYR A 130 -18.24 11.81 10.90
N ILE A 131 -18.02 13.08 11.27
CA ILE A 131 -17.07 13.93 10.58
C ILE A 131 -15.62 13.43 10.72
N ILE A 132 -15.24 12.90 11.89
CA ILE A 132 -13.92 12.31 12.13
C ILE A 132 -13.76 11.04 11.30
N LEU A 133 -14.82 10.25 11.21
CA LEU A 133 -14.82 9.03 10.40
C LEU A 133 -14.69 9.35 8.90
N PHE A 134 -15.36 10.40 8.41
CA PHE A 134 -15.22 10.88 7.03
C PHE A 134 -13.75 11.17 6.68
N TYR A 135 -13.08 11.98 7.51
CA TYR A 135 -11.67 12.30 7.29
C TYR A 135 -10.80 11.06 7.34
N THR A 136 -11.04 10.17 8.31
CA THR A 136 -10.29 8.92 8.46
C THR A 136 -10.43 8.00 7.24
N ASN A 137 -11.65 7.87 6.71
CA ASN A 137 -11.92 7.11 5.50
C ASN A 137 -11.16 7.65 4.30
N LEU A 138 -11.08 8.97 4.17
CA LEU A 138 -10.36 9.63 3.09
C LEU A 138 -8.84 9.37 3.20
N VAL A 139 -8.29 9.49 4.41
CA VAL A 139 -6.89 9.13 4.71
C VAL A 139 -6.62 7.69 4.29
N ALA A 140 -7.48 6.77 4.74
CA ALA A 140 -7.32 5.36 4.50
C ALA A 140 -7.37 5.03 3.01
N LEU A 141 -8.31 5.62 2.27
CA LEU A 141 -8.42 5.46 0.83
C LEU A 141 -7.14 5.90 0.11
N LEU A 142 -6.57 7.04 0.50
CA LEU A 142 -5.31 7.53 -0.06
C LEU A 142 -4.14 6.59 0.24
N ILE A 143 -4.04 6.10 1.48
CA ILE A 143 -3.01 5.13 1.88
C ILE A 143 -3.16 3.83 1.09
N ILE A 144 -4.40 3.36 0.88
CA ILE A 144 -4.68 2.15 0.11
C ILE A 144 -4.22 2.33 -1.34
N ILE A 145 -4.62 3.42 -2.00
CA ILE A 145 -4.27 3.69 -3.39
C ILE A 145 -2.75 3.86 -3.57
N THR A 146 -2.11 4.67 -2.73
CA THR A 146 -0.66 4.92 -2.81
C THR A 146 0.15 3.64 -2.55
N THR A 147 -0.23 2.85 -1.54
CA THR A 147 0.41 1.57 -1.26
C THR A 147 0.21 0.58 -2.42
N PHE A 148 -0.99 0.51 -2.98
CA PHE A 148 -1.28 -0.34 -4.12
C PHE A 148 -0.43 0.03 -5.34
N LEU A 149 -0.40 1.32 -5.70
CA LEU A 149 0.41 1.82 -6.82
C LEU A 149 1.90 1.51 -6.63
N ARG A 150 2.43 1.68 -5.41
CA ARG A 150 3.82 1.33 -5.09
C ARG A 150 4.07 -0.17 -5.29
N CYS A 151 3.21 -1.02 -4.73
CA CYS A 151 3.37 -2.47 -4.85
C CYS A 151 3.28 -2.92 -6.32
N PHE A 152 2.36 -2.33 -7.09
CA PHE A 152 2.21 -2.60 -8.52
C PHE A 152 3.43 -2.13 -9.33
N TYR A 153 4.00 -0.96 -9.00
CA TYR A 153 5.21 -0.46 -9.64
C TYR A 153 6.41 -1.40 -9.42
N VAL A 154 6.61 -1.88 -8.19
CA VAL A 154 7.67 -2.85 -7.88
C VAL A 154 7.45 -4.15 -8.64
N LEU A 155 6.21 -4.65 -8.70
CA LEU A 155 5.88 -5.84 -9.47
C LEU A 155 6.20 -5.68 -10.96
N ASN A 156 5.82 -4.55 -11.57
CA ASN A 156 6.08 -4.28 -12.98
C ASN A 156 7.59 -4.27 -13.29
N LEU A 157 8.41 -3.73 -12.39
CA LEU A 157 9.87 -3.80 -12.51
C LEU A 157 10.38 -5.25 -12.50
N ILE A 158 9.86 -6.08 -11.59
CA ILE A 158 10.21 -7.50 -11.51
C ILE A 158 9.81 -8.23 -12.80
N MET A 159 8.59 -7.99 -13.31
CA MET A 159 8.11 -8.60 -14.56
C MET A 159 8.95 -8.18 -15.77
N LYS A 160 9.41 -6.93 -15.82
CA LYS A 160 10.33 -6.47 -16.88
C LYS A 160 11.67 -7.19 -16.85
N MET A 161 12.17 -7.55 -15.67
CA MET A 161 13.40 -8.34 -15.50
C MET A 161 13.21 -9.80 -15.91
N GLN A 162 11.97 -10.31 -15.91
CA GLN A 162 11.64 -11.66 -16.38
C GLN A 162 11.46 -11.76 -17.90
N LYS A 163 11.12 -10.64 -18.59
CA LYS A 163 10.85 -10.60 -20.04
C LYS A 163 12.11 -10.44 -20.93
N LYS A 164 13.30 -10.73 -20.40
CA LYS A 164 14.58 -10.80 -21.12
C LYS A 164 15.41 -11.94 -20.56
#